data_AF-A0A650EMV0-F1
#
_entry.id   AF-A0A650EMV0-F1
#
_cell.length_a   1.000
_cell.length_b   1.000
_cell.length_c   1.000
_cell.angle_alpha   90.00
_cell.angle_beta   90.00
_cell.angle_gamma   90.00
#
_symmetry.space_group_name_H-M   'P 1'
#
loop_
_entity.id
_entity.type
_entity.pdbx_description
1 polymer ?
#
loop_
_entity_poly.entity_id
_entity_poly.type
_entity_poly.pdbx_seq_one_letter_code
_entity_poly.pdbx_strand_id
1 'polypeptide(L)'
;MTKPIKKYRIILTALFGAALAILVIFGMFSIDNATNSLAISYIESQGWQVEQRPVEISHITLPEDFDIIYQTYNALQKESGFDLTAYKGQRLARYSYRVLNHEKSEQGEIRANVFVFQQQIVAADISAASAGGFMHPITDPRQHN
;
A
#
# COMPACT_ATOMS: atom_id res chain seq x y z
N MET A 1 31.45 -7.38 48.26
CA MET A 1 31.54 -6.80 46.89
C MET A 1 30.13 -6.62 46.34
N THR A 2 29.48 -5.50 46.65
CA THR A 2 28.08 -5.23 46.25
C THR A 2 28.06 -4.73 44.80
N LYS A 3 27.56 -5.54 43.87
CA LYS A 3 27.33 -5.12 42.49
C LYS A 3 26.40 -3.88 42.49
N PRO A 4 26.69 -2.81 41.72
CA PRO A 4 25.96 -1.55 41.86
C PRO A 4 24.56 -1.69 41.27
N ILE A 5 23.57 -1.95 42.12
CA ILE A 5 22.15 -2.13 41.79
C ILE A 5 21.61 -0.98 40.92
N LYS A 6 22.12 0.25 41.11
CA LYS A 6 21.78 1.43 40.30
C LYS A 6 22.16 1.27 38.82
N LYS A 7 23.31 0.66 38.51
CA LYS A 7 23.77 0.43 37.12
C LYS A 7 22.82 -0.54 36.39
N TYR A 8 22.37 -1.59 37.07
CA TYR A 8 21.42 -2.55 36.50
C TYR A 8 20.02 -1.95 36.30
N ARG A 9 19.56 -1.04 37.17
CA ARG A 9 18.29 -0.31 37.00
C ARG A 9 18.28 0.61 35.78
N ILE A 10 19.40 1.30 35.51
CA ILE A 10 19.55 2.14 34.30
C ILE A 10 19.55 1.28 33.03
N ILE A 11 20.28 0.16 33.05
CA ILE A 11 20.30 -0.77 31.90
C ILE A 11 18.91 -1.37 31.66
N LEU A 12 18.19 -1.78 32.71
CA LEU A 12 16.87 -2.38 32.61
C LEU A 12 15.81 -1.40 32.06
N THR A 13 15.86 -0.13 32.50
CA THR A 13 14.95 0.92 31.99
C THR A 13 15.24 1.27 30.53
N ALA A 14 16.50 1.37 30.12
CA ALA A 14 16.88 1.58 28.72
C ALA A 14 16.43 0.41 27.83
N LEU A 15 16.59 -0.84 28.28
CA LEU A 15 16.12 -2.03 27.56
C LEU A 15 14.60 -2.07 27.42
N PHE A 16 13.86 -1.67 28.46
CA PHE A 16 12.40 -1.59 28.40
C PHE A 16 11.94 -0.50 27.41
N GLY A 17 12.59 0.66 27.40
CA GLY A 17 12.33 1.71 26.43
C GLY A 17 12.61 1.27 24.98
N ALA A 18 13.72 0.56 24.75
CA ALA A 18 14.04 0.00 23.45
C ALA A 18 13.02 -1.08 23.00
N ALA A 19 12.61 -1.97 23.91
CA ALA A 19 11.59 -2.99 23.62
C ALA A 19 10.23 -2.36 23.29
N LEU A 20 9.83 -1.31 24.02
CA LEU A 20 8.60 -0.58 23.73
C LEU A 20 8.65 0.12 22.36
N ALA A 21 9.78 0.75 22.03
CA ALA A 21 9.97 1.36 20.72
C ALA A 21 9.91 0.31 19.59
N ILE A 22 10.52 -0.86 19.79
CA ILE A 22 10.46 -1.98 18.83
C ILE A 22 9.02 -2.47 18.65
N LEU A 23 8.23 -2.62 19.71
CA LEU A 23 6.82 -3.04 19.61
C LEU A 23 5.96 -2.00 18.87
N VAL A 24 6.18 -0.70 19.10
CA VAL A 24 5.47 0.37 18.40
C VAL A 24 5.83 0.39 16.91
N ILE A 25 7.12 0.28 16.58
CA ILE A 25 7.60 0.18 15.19
C ILE A 25 7.00 -1.08 14.53
N PHE A 26 7.07 -2.23 15.20
CA PHE A 26 6.51 -3.47 14.68
C PHE A 26 5.00 -3.36 14.43
N GLY A 27 4.24 -2.73 15.32
CA GLY A 27 2.81 -2.49 15.12
C GLY A 27 2.51 -1.53 13.96
N MET A 28 3.29 -0.46 13.80
CA MET A 28 3.11 0.52 12.72
C MET A 28 3.49 -0.01 11.33
N PHE A 29 4.45 -0.94 11.25
CA PHE A 29 4.97 -1.47 9.99
C PHE A 29 4.57 -2.93 9.73
N SER A 30 3.69 -3.51 10.54
CA SER A 30 3.18 -4.86 10.30
C SER A 30 2.27 -4.87 9.07
N ILE A 31 2.57 -5.74 8.12
CA ILE A 31 1.67 -6.05 7.01
C ILE A 31 0.45 -6.75 7.61
N ASP A 32 -0.73 -6.18 7.41
CA ASP A 32 -1.99 -6.90 7.65
C ASP A 32 -2.11 -8.02 6.61
N ASN A 33 -1.85 -9.25 7.04
CA ASN A 33 -1.87 -10.43 6.17
C ASN A 33 -3.24 -10.66 5.51
N ALA A 34 -4.34 -10.35 6.19
CA ALA A 34 -5.68 -10.52 5.62
C ALA A 34 -5.89 -9.53 4.46
N THR A 35 -5.52 -8.27 4.69
CA THR A 35 -5.58 -7.23 3.66
C THR A 35 -4.60 -7.52 2.50
N ASN A 36 -3.41 -8.03 2.80
CA ASN A 36 -2.44 -8.42 1.78
C ASN A 36 -2.98 -9.53 0.87
N SER A 37 -3.53 -10.60 1.46
CA SER A 37 -4.13 -11.70 0.70
C SER A 37 -5.33 -11.22 -0.13
N LEU A 38 -6.20 -10.37 0.44
CA LEU A 38 -7.32 -9.75 -0.28
C LEU A 38 -6.84 -8.97 -1.51
N ALA A 39 -5.82 -8.13 -1.35
CA ALA A 39 -5.26 -7.33 -2.43
C ALA A 39 -4.66 -8.20 -3.55
N ILE A 40 -3.85 -9.20 -3.20
CA ILE A 40 -3.27 -10.13 -4.18
C ILE A 40 -4.36 -10.88 -4.95
N SER A 41 -5.33 -11.46 -4.25
CA SER A 41 -6.43 -12.20 -4.88
C SER A 41 -7.25 -11.30 -5.82
N TYR A 42 -7.46 -10.04 -5.45
CA TYR A 42 -8.11 -9.08 -6.33
C TYR A 42 -7.28 -8.78 -7.57
N ILE A 43 -5.99 -8.48 -7.44
CA ILE A 43 -5.09 -8.22 -8.57
C ILE A 43 -5.05 -9.41 -9.54
N GLU A 44 -4.91 -10.62 -9.01
CA GLU A 44 -4.89 -11.87 -9.79
C GLU A 44 -6.22 -12.11 -10.52
N SER A 45 -7.35 -11.77 -9.89
CA SER A 45 -8.67 -11.85 -10.54
C SER A 45 -8.80 -10.94 -11.77
N GLN A 46 -7.99 -9.88 -11.85
CA GLN A 46 -7.92 -8.97 -12.98
C GLN A 46 -6.89 -9.40 -14.04
N GLY A 47 -6.23 -10.55 -13.87
CA GLY A 47 -5.27 -11.12 -14.82
C GLY A 47 -3.82 -10.68 -14.63
N TRP A 48 -3.51 -9.94 -13.58
CA TRP A 48 -2.14 -9.52 -13.25
C TRP A 48 -1.47 -10.49 -12.27
N GLN A 49 -0.17 -10.70 -12.45
CA GLN A 49 0.67 -11.49 -11.53
C GLN A 49 1.58 -10.54 -10.77
N VAL A 50 1.69 -10.72 -9.46
CA VAL A 50 2.46 -9.84 -8.58
C VAL A 50 3.31 -10.60 -7.57
N GLU A 51 4.32 -9.93 -7.01
CA GLU A 51 5.03 -10.44 -5.84
C GLU A 51 4.09 -10.60 -4.62
N GLN A 52 4.38 -11.59 -3.77
CA GLN A 52 3.52 -11.93 -2.62
C GLN A 52 3.59 -10.93 -1.46
N ARG A 53 4.53 -9.98 -1.52
CA ARG A 53 4.65 -8.90 -0.54
C ARG A 53 4.57 -7.56 -1.27
N PRO A 54 3.86 -6.58 -0.69
CA PRO A 54 3.87 -5.23 -1.23
C PRO A 54 5.30 -4.68 -1.07
N VAL A 55 5.74 -3.97 -2.10
CA VAL A 55 7.00 -3.24 -2.07
C VAL A 55 6.89 -1.94 -1.28
N GLU A 56 5.66 -1.43 -1.12
CA GLU A 56 5.35 -0.23 -0.37
C GLU A 56 3.94 -0.35 0.22
N ILE A 57 3.79 0.03 1.49
CA ILE A 57 2.50 0.34 2.09
C ILE A 57 2.57 1.80 2.54
N SER A 58 1.68 2.64 2.02
CA SER A 58 1.58 4.04 2.41
C SER A 58 0.14 4.42 2.73
N HIS A 59 -0.03 5.54 3.43
CA HIS A 59 -1.35 6.06 3.74
C HIS A 59 -1.58 7.37 3.00
N ILE A 60 -2.73 7.49 2.36
CA ILE A 60 -3.17 8.68 1.63
C ILE A 60 -4.47 9.18 2.23
N THR A 61 -4.57 10.49 2.46
CA THR A 61 -5.83 11.12 2.81
C THR A 61 -6.44 11.69 1.54
N LEU A 62 -7.65 11.27 1.19
CA LEU A 62 -8.40 11.87 0.10
C LEU A 62 -8.82 13.29 0.50
N PRO A 63 -8.76 14.27 -0.42
CA PRO A 63 -9.24 15.60 -0.13
C PRO A 63 -10.76 15.58 0.12
N GLU A 64 -11.23 16.55 0.89
CA GLU A 64 -12.66 16.73 1.15
C GLU A 64 -13.41 17.14 -0.14
N ASP A 65 -12.73 17.89 -1.01
CA ASP A 65 -13.22 18.28 -2.33
C ASP A 65 -12.31 17.76 -3.43
N PHE A 66 -12.90 17.28 -4.52
CA PHE A 66 -12.14 16.78 -5.66
C PHE A 66 -11.99 17.90 -6.68
N ASP A 67 -10.76 18.36 -6.87
CA ASP A 67 -10.36 19.21 -7.98
C ASP A 67 -10.32 18.41 -9.30
N ILE A 68 -9.88 19.04 -10.39
CA ILE A 68 -9.80 18.37 -11.69
C ILE A 68 -8.89 17.14 -11.68
N ILE A 69 -7.85 17.12 -10.84
CA ILE A 69 -6.90 16.02 -10.74
C ILE A 69 -7.59 14.82 -10.09
N TYR A 70 -8.23 15.01 -8.94
CA TYR A 70 -8.96 13.92 -8.28
C TYR A 70 -10.24 13.52 -9.00
N GLN A 71 -10.89 14.42 -9.73
CA GLN A 71 -12.02 14.07 -10.61
C GLN A 71 -11.56 13.14 -11.73
N THR A 72 -10.43 13.45 -12.38
CA THR A 72 -9.83 12.61 -13.43
C THR A 72 -9.41 11.25 -12.86
N TYR A 73 -8.75 11.24 -11.71
CA TYR A 73 -8.37 9.99 -11.04
C TYR A 73 -9.59 9.15 -10.65
N ASN A 74 -10.64 9.76 -10.10
CA ASN A 74 -11.87 9.03 -9.76
C ASN A 74 -12.59 8.49 -11.00
N ALA A 75 -12.57 9.22 -12.12
CA ALA A 75 -13.14 8.73 -13.37
C ALA A 75 -12.43 7.45 -13.84
N LEU A 76 -11.10 7.39 -13.75
CA LEU A 76 -10.31 6.18 -14.02
C LEU A 76 -10.76 5.01 -13.13
N GLN A 77 -10.95 5.27 -11.83
CA GLN A 77 -11.35 4.25 -10.87
C GLN A 77 -12.78 3.72 -11.12
N LYS A 78 -13.68 4.57 -11.64
CA LYS A 78 -15.03 4.19 -12.06
C LYS A 78 -15.04 3.17 -13.18
N GLU A 79 -14.04 3.17 -14.07
CA GLU A 79 -13.90 2.15 -15.11
C GLU A 79 -13.64 0.75 -14.52
N SER A 80 -13.08 0.69 -13.30
CA SER A 80 -12.90 -0.55 -12.54
C SER A 80 -14.03 -0.84 -11.54
N GLY A 81 -15.15 -0.11 -11.61
CA GLY A 81 -16.31 -0.30 -10.73
C GLY A 81 -16.20 0.34 -9.34
N PHE A 82 -15.21 1.20 -9.12
CA PHE A 82 -15.02 1.92 -7.86
C PHE A 82 -15.57 3.35 -7.90
N ASP A 83 -15.80 3.97 -6.73
CA ASP A 83 -16.09 5.41 -6.64
C ASP A 83 -15.50 6.02 -5.36
N LEU A 84 -14.43 6.80 -5.52
CA LEU A 84 -13.74 7.48 -4.44
C LEU A 84 -14.51 8.65 -3.83
N THR A 85 -15.60 9.12 -4.46
CA THR A 85 -16.39 10.23 -3.91
C THR A 85 -17.02 9.88 -2.56
N ALA A 86 -17.34 8.60 -2.32
CA ALA A 86 -17.86 8.12 -1.05
C ALA A 86 -16.82 8.15 0.10
N TYR A 87 -15.55 8.33 -0.24
CA TYR A 87 -14.40 8.26 0.68
C TYR A 87 -13.65 9.60 0.81
N LYS A 88 -14.24 10.71 0.38
CA LYS A 88 -13.68 12.06 0.57
C LYS A 88 -13.36 12.35 2.04
N GLY A 89 -12.22 12.99 2.28
CA GLY A 89 -11.70 13.25 3.64
C GLY A 89 -11.20 12.01 4.39
N GLN A 90 -11.36 10.80 3.84
CA GLN A 90 -10.95 9.56 4.50
C GLN A 90 -9.48 9.24 4.23
N ARG A 91 -8.88 8.52 5.18
CA ARG A 91 -7.53 7.97 5.06
C ARG A 91 -7.58 6.54 4.54
N LEU A 92 -6.94 6.29 3.40
CA LEU A 92 -6.81 4.99 2.76
C LEU A 92 -5.41 4.44 2.99
N ALA A 93 -5.28 3.11 3.01
CA ALA A 93 -4.00 2.43 2.89
C ALA A 93 -3.79 2.00 1.43
N ARG A 94 -2.66 2.37 0.82
CA ARG A 94 -2.24 1.92 -0.49
C ARG A 94 -1.22 0.81 -0.34
N TYR A 95 -1.52 -0.34 -0.93
CA TYR A 95 -0.62 -1.48 -1.06
C TYR A 95 -0.12 -1.52 -2.51
N SER A 96 1.18 -1.34 -2.69
CA SER A 96 1.82 -1.34 -4.02
C SER A 96 2.64 -2.61 -4.20
N TYR A 97 2.38 -3.34 -5.27
CA TYR A 97 3.02 -4.62 -5.59
C TYR A 97 3.81 -4.51 -6.88
N ARG A 98 4.93 -5.23 -6.97
CA ARG A 98 5.65 -5.37 -8.26
C ARG A 98 4.86 -6.31 -9.17
N VAL A 99 4.56 -5.87 -10.39
CA VAL A 99 3.95 -6.69 -11.44
C VAL A 99 5.00 -7.57 -12.11
N LEU A 100 4.66 -8.84 -12.37
CA LEU A 100 5.55 -9.86 -12.90
C LEU A 100 5.28 -10.21 -14.37
N ASN A 101 4.09 -9.92 -14.88
CA ASN A 101 3.62 -10.34 -16.20
C ASN A 101 3.32 -9.16 -17.15
N HIS A 102 4.11 -8.08 -17.09
CA HIS A 102 4.06 -6.96 -18.03
C HIS A 102 5.42 -6.87 -18.78
N GLU A 103 5.45 -6.40 -20.03
CA GLU A 103 6.70 -6.36 -20.84
C GLU A 103 7.86 -5.64 -20.11
N LYS A 104 7.54 -4.52 -19.46
CA LYS A 104 8.47 -3.71 -18.64
C LYS A 104 8.68 -4.19 -17.19
N SER A 105 8.20 -5.38 -16.81
CA SER A 105 8.33 -5.91 -15.44
C SER A 105 9.77 -6.16 -15.00
N GLU A 106 10.68 -6.47 -15.94
CA GLU A 106 12.09 -6.71 -15.65
C GLU A 106 12.80 -5.48 -15.08
N GLN A 107 12.37 -4.29 -15.49
CA GLN A 107 12.86 -3.00 -14.98
C GLN A 107 12.30 -2.69 -13.58
N GLY A 108 11.32 -3.46 -13.09
CA GLY A 108 10.72 -3.29 -11.75
C GLY A 108 9.89 -2.02 -11.60
N GLU A 109 9.58 -1.36 -12.72
CA GLU A 109 8.93 -0.05 -12.74
C GLU A 109 7.41 -0.15 -12.63
N ILE A 110 6.83 -1.30 -12.99
CA ILE A 110 5.38 -1.49 -13.03
C ILE A 110 4.85 -1.94 -11.67
N ARG A 111 3.89 -1.17 -11.17
CA ARG A 111 3.24 -1.39 -9.88
C ARG A 111 1.75 -1.64 -10.08
N ALA A 112 1.22 -2.62 -9.35
CA ALA A 112 -0.20 -2.74 -9.08
C ALA A 112 -0.48 -2.08 -7.73
N ASN A 113 -1.31 -1.06 -7.71
CA ASN A 113 -1.71 -0.35 -6.50
C ASN A 113 -3.13 -0.77 -6.12
N VAL A 114 -3.33 -1.10 -4.85
CA VAL A 114 -4.64 -1.41 -4.27
C VAL A 114 -4.87 -0.48 -3.08
N PHE A 115 -5.98 0.24 -3.10
CA PHE A 115 -6.35 1.18 -2.04
C PHE A 115 -7.45 0.57 -1.19
N VAL A 116 -7.23 0.57 0.12
CA VAL A 116 -8.08 -0.10 1.09
C VAL A 116 -8.60 0.91 2.11
N PHE A 117 -9.91 0.90 2.32
CA PHE A 117 -10.59 1.57 3.43
C PHE A 117 -11.33 0.53 4.26
N GLN A 118 -11.03 0.43 5.56
CA GLN A 118 -11.72 -0.50 6.47
C GLN A 118 -11.85 -1.93 5.90
N GLN A 119 -10.73 -2.51 5.42
CA GLN A 119 -10.66 -3.86 4.81
C GLN A 119 -11.45 -4.04 3.50
N GLN A 120 -11.93 -2.96 2.89
CA GLN A 120 -12.57 -2.98 1.57
C GLN A 120 -11.65 -2.35 0.54
N ILE A 121 -11.52 -2.97 -0.63
CA ILE A 121 -10.84 -2.36 -1.77
C ILE A 121 -11.76 -1.29 -2.35
N VAL A 122 -11.24 -0.07 -2.45
CA VAL A 122 -12.01 1.11 -2.90
C VAL A 122 -11.42 1.79 -4.13
N ALA A 123 -10.23 1.37 -4.57
CA ALA A 123 -9.60 1.74 -5.83
C ALA A 123 -8.46 0.77 -6.13
N ALA A 124 -8.12 0.63 -7.40
CA ALA A 124 -6.94 -0.07 -7.85
C ALA A 124 -6.50 0.39 -9.24
N ASP A 125 -5.19 0.44 -9.47
CA ASP A 125 -4.60 0.86 -10.75
C ASP A 125 -3.28 0.16 -11.02
N ILE A 126 -2.85 0.21 -12.28
CA ILE A 126 -1.51 -0.16 -12.72
C ILE A 126 -0.77 1.11 -13.08
N SER A 127 0.44 1.29 -12.53
CA SER A 127 1.23 2.49 -12.75
C SER A 127 2.71 2.18 -13.00
N ALA A 128 3.38 3.01 -13.81
CA ALA A 128 4.83 2.96 -13.97
C ALA A 128 5.52 4.05 -13.13
N ALA A 129 6.58 3.70 -12.40
CA ALA A 129 7.28 4.61 -11.49
C ALA A 129 8.30 5.56 -12.15
N SER A 130 8.57 5.44 -13.45
CA SER A 130 9.61 6.20 -14.17
C SER A 130 9.12 7.55 -14.73
N ALA A 131 10.05 8.41 -15.17
CA ALA A 131 9.72 9.68 -15.80
C ALA A 131 8.98 9.46 -17.14
N GLY A 132 7.74 9.96 -17.23
CA GLY A 132 6.80 9.59 -18.30
C GLY A 132 5.94 8.37 -17.99
N GLY A 133 5.87 7.97 -16.71
CA GLY A 133 5.04 6.89 -16.22
C GLY A 133 3.55 7.12 -16.48
N PHE A 134 2.83 6.01 -16.58
CA PHE A 134 1.39 5.99 -16.85
C PHE A 134 0.61 5.53 -15.62
N MET A 135 -0.70 5.69 -15.69
CA MET A 135 -1.66 5.11 -14.76
C MET A 135 -2.88 4.63 -15.54
N HIS A 136 -3.24 3.37 -15.36
CA HIS A 136 -4.34 2.72 -16.06
C HIS A 136 -5.25 1.96 -15.10
N PRO A 137 -6.53 1.74 -15.47
CA PRO A 137 -7.41 0.90 -14.68
C PRO A 137 -6.82 -0.51 -14.54
N ILE A 138 -7.03 -1.13 -13.39
CA ILE A 138 -6.50 -2.48 -13.15
C ILE A 138 -7.14 -3.55 -14.04
N THR A 139 -8.34 -3.28 -14.57
CA THR A 139 -9.17 -4.22 -15.33
C THR A 139 -8.69 -4.52 -16.76
N ASP A 140 -7.64 -3.86 -17.25
CA ASP A 140 -7.17 -4.05 -18.64
C ASP A 140 -5.74 -4.59 -18.76
N PRO A 141 -5.54 -5.91 -18.61
CA PRO A 141 -4.23 -6.55 -18.80
C PRO A 141 -3.83 -6.72 -20.28
N ARG A 142 -4.74 -6.49 -21.25
CA ARG A 142 -4.51 -6.85 -22.67
C ARG A 142 -3.98 -5.71 -23.51
N GLN A 143 -4.09 -4.47 -23.06
CA GLN A 143 -3.56 -3.31 -23.79
C GLN A 143 -2.05 -3.08 -23.56
N HIS A 144 -1.40 -3.89 -22.72
CA HIS A 144 -0.06 -3.60 -22.20
C HIS A 144 0.89 -4.82 -22.13
N ASN A 145 0.53 -5.89 -22.84
CA ASN A 145 1.34 -7.10 -23.07
C ASN A 145 1.83 -7.20 -24.50
#